data_AF-A0A1F5XYA2-F1
#
_entry.id   AF-A0A1F5XYA2-F1
#
_cell.length_a   1.000
_cell.length_b   1.000
_cell.length_c   1.000
_cell.angle_alpha   90.00
_cell.angle_beta   90.00
_cell.angle_gamma   90.00
#
_symmetry.space_group_name_H-M   'P 1'
#
loop_
_entity.id
_entity.type
_entity.pdbx_description
1 polymer ?
#
loop_
_entity_poly.entity_id
_entity_poly.type
_entity_poly.pdbx_seq_one_letter_code
_entity_poly.pdbx_strand_id
1 'polypeptide(L)'
;MKLKTQNQEQVRQKTGQAALIAVMLMLIIMLSAIFGASSVALKEAKVAEENKKSKLSFFAAEAGLEDAVYRLKRGKIVSSSFSILLNGATSNTTVTSAGGRRDVYSEGDLAGNVRALNAALLNSDGVSFYYGVQVGDGGLEMSNNSTINGNVFSNGSIVGSNGTIITGDAIVAGGINTNPSLEWAIQNSDNFFATATGNRDITQSFIANATNKLNKVAVYLGKVGNPTSNITLRINTDNGNKPSTTSIASATIQYTSVGLTPGWIGVALPSPPNITNGTKYWIVLDYGSNSASNYWNWRKDSSDNYLNNTGKYTSNCCSGNPVWTNVGGDLAFQAWIGGVNTKIDGLTIGNASSGTGRANLFVNTTIHGSACPNQYCIVENPAREEMPISAGLIQDWKDAAATGGICVQPQCDALGNLFLSNGASANLGPIKINGNLTLSNNATLTVTGVIWVAGNINVSNNCNVRLSPSYGSLSGMIVTDGTVRVSNNCVFSGSGTTGSYIMLLSAKNAPTSDVIEVNNNATGVIYYASNGRIEFENNAAAKEAVAYGIDMENGATITYETGLANINFSSGPSGGWDINSWQETLPQ
;
A
#
# COMPACT_ATOMS: atom_id res chain seq x y z
N MET A 1 67.03 -81.46 -53.57
CA MET A 1 66.49 -82.42 -54.56
C MET A 1 65.14 -82.84 -54.01
N LYS A 2 63.95 -82.56 -54.57
CA LYS A 2 63.38 -82.43 -55.93
C LYS A 2 62.06 -81.62 -55.77
N LEU A 3 61.41 -81.03 -56.75
CA LEU A 3 61.64 -80.63 -58.13
C LEU A 3 60.58 -79.53 -58.36
N LYS A 4 60.93 -78.47 -59.09
CA LYS A 4 59.97 -77.49 -59.60
C LYS A 4 59.10 -78.13 -60.68
N THR A 5 57.84 -77.72 -60.75
CA THR A 5 57.11 -77.70 -62.02
C THR A 5 56.31 -76.41 -62.09
N GLN A 6 56.81 -75.45 -62.86
CA GLN A 6 56.04 -74.33 -63.37
C GLN A 6 55.50 -74.73 -64.73
N ASN A 7 54.22 -74.47 -65.00
CA ASN A 7 53.74 -74.29 -66.36
C ASN A 7 52.85 -73.05 -66.41
N GLN A 8 53.17 -72.21 -67.40
CA GLN A 8 52.49 -71.00 -67.83
C GLN A 8 51.04 -71.35 -68.25
N GLU A 9 50.07 -70.44 -68.36
CA GLU A 9 50.08 -69.29 -69.26
C GLU A 9 48.71 -68.57 -69.24
N GLN A 10 48.64 -67.44 -69.97
CA GLN A 10 47.48 -66.64 -70.41
C GLN A 10 46.93 -65.55 -69.48
N VAL A 11 47.36 -64.31 -69.78
CA VAL A 11 46.73 -63.07 -69.32
C VAL A 11 45.43 -62.84 -70.10
N ARG A 12 44.30 -63.30 -69.54
CA ARG A 12 42.95 -62.88 -69.95
C ARG A 12 42.72 -61.43 -69.51
N GLN A 13 42.36 -60.54 -70.44
CA GLN A 13 41.89 -59.20 -70.08
C GLN A 13 40.57 -59.31 -69.30
N LYS A 14 40.60 -58.79 -68.07
CA LYS A 14 39.58 -59.01 -67.05
C LYS A 14 38.51 -57.90 -67.08
N THR A 15 37.71 -57.84 -68.14
CA THR A 15 36.61 -56.86 -68.28
C THR A 15 35.58 -56.92 -67.15
N GLY A 16 35.44 -58.07 -66.47
CA GLY A 16 34.60 -58.19 -65.27
C GLY A 16 35.20 -57.55 -64.00
N GLN A 17 36.52 -57.38 -63.90
CA GLN A 17 37.15 -56.80 -62.71
C GLN A 17 36.96 -55.28 -62.62
N ALA A 18 36.95 -54.57 -63.75
CA ALA A 18 36.71 -53.13 -63.76
C ALA A 18 35.27 -52.79 -63.32
N ALA A 19 34.27 -53.56 -63.76
CA ALA A 19 32.89 -53.40 -63.32
C ALA A 19 32.73 -53.71 -61.82
N LEU A 20 33.41 -54.73 -61.30
CA LEU A 20 33.38 -55.08 -59.87
C LEU A 20 34.03 -54.00 -59.00
N ILE A 21 35.14 -53.41 -59.44
CA ILE A 21 35.78 -52.28 -58.75
C ILE A 21 34.87 -51.05 -58.77
N ALA A 22 34.22 -50.74 -59.90
CA ALA A 22 33.30 -49.61 -60.00
C ALA A 22 32.07 -49.77 -59.09
N VAL A 23 31.51 -50.98 -59.01
CA VAL A 23 30.39 -51.30 -58.11
C VAL A 23 30.83 -51.24 -56.64
N MET A 24 32.00 -51.79 -56.30
CA MET A 24 32.55 -51.68 -54.94
C MET A 24 32.84 -50.23 -54.55
N LEU A 25 33.37 -49.42 -55.46
CA LEU A 25 33.65 -48.01 -55.22
C LEU A 25 32.37 -47.19 -55.05
N MET A 26 31.34 -47.44 -55.88
CA MET A 26 30.01 -46.86 -55.69
C MET A 26 29.37 -47.30 -54.36
N LEU A 27 29.51 -48.57 -53.98
CA LEU A 27 29.00 -49.07 -52.71
C LEU A 27 29.67 -48.36 -51.52
N ILE A 28 30.99 -48.17 -51.55
CA ILE A 28 31.73 -47.46 -50.51
C ILE A 28 31.30 -45.99 -50.43
N ILE A 29 31.13 -45.32 -51.58
CA ILE A 29 30.65 -43.92 -51.62
C ILE A 29 29.23 -43.83 -51.04
N MET A 30 28.32 -44.72 -51.43
CA MET A 30 26.95 -44.76 -50.90
C MET A 30 26.93 -45.02 -49.39
N LEU A 31 27.71 -45.99 -48.89
CA LEU A 31 27.84 -46.26 -47.46
C LEU A 31 28.38 -45.04 -46.71
N SER A 32 29.41 -44.38 -47.24
CA SER A 32 29.98 -43.18 -46.63
C SER A 32 28.98 -42.02 -46.56
N ALA A 33 28.15 -41.85 -47.60
CA ALA A 33 27.08 -40.86 -47.62
C ALA A 33 25.98 -41.17 -46.60
N ILE A 34 25.59 -42.45 -46.46
CA ILE A 34 24.60 -42.90 -45.46
C ILE A 34 25.14 -42.67 -44.05
N PHE A 35 26.37 -43.10 -43.74
CA PHE A 35 26.99 -42.87 -42.43
C PHE A 35 27.12 -41.38 -42.11
N GLY A 36 27.49 -40.56 -43.10
CA GLY A 36 27.51 -39.10 -42.99
C GLY A 36 26.14 -38.54 -42.61
N ALA A 37 25.09 -38.88 -43.36
CA ALA A 37 23.73 -38.43 -43.10
C ALA A 37 23.18 -38.93 -41.74
N SER A 38 23.42 -40.19 -41.37
CA SER A 38 22.99 -40.75 -40.09
C SER A 38 23.66 -40.06 -38.89
N SER A 39 24.95 -39.70 -39.00
CA SER A 39 25.66 -38.99 -37.93
C SER A 39 25.09 -37.59 -37.68
N VAL A 40 24.70 -36.87 -38.75
CA VAL A 40 24.04 -35.56 -38.65
C VAL A 40 22.65 -35.71 -38.05
N ALA A 41 21.86 -36.69 -38.49
CA ALA A 41 20.52 -36.94 -37.95
C ALA A 41 20.54 -37.29 -36.45
N LEU A 42 21.51 -38.09 -35.99
CA LEU A 42 21.68 -38.40 -34.57
C LEU A 42 22.11 -37.17 -33.76
N LYS A 43 22.98 -36.32 -34.34
CA LYS A 43 23.38 -35.07 -33.71
C LYS A 43 22.19 -34.11 -33.56
N GLU A 44 21.38 -33.96 -34.60
CA GLU A 44 20.15 -33.15 -34.57
C GLU A 44 19.13 -33.69 -33.56
N ALA A 45 18.94 -35.01 -33.50
CA ALA A 45 18.06 -35.64 -32.50
C ALA A 45 18.54 -35.34 -31.07
N LYS A 46 19.85 -35.45 -30.81
CA LYS A 46 20.43 -35.12 -29.50
C LYS A 46 20.28 -33.64 -29.17
N VAL A 47 20.55 -32.73 -30.11
CA VAL A 47 20.37 -31.28 -29.91
C VAL A 47 18.91 -30.93 -29.65
N ALA A 48 17.97 -31.55 -30.38
CA ALA A 48 16.55 -31.36 -30.16
C ALA A 48 16.10 -31.86 -28.78
N GLU A 49 16.64 -32.98 -28.32
CA GLU A 49 16.36 -33.52 -26.98
C GLU A 49 16.91 -32.61 -25.87
N GLU A 50 18.17 -32.16 -25.98
CA GLU A 50 18.76 -31.23 -25.01
C GLU A 50 18.04 -29.87 -25.02
N ASN A 51 17.62 -29.37 -26.18
CA ASN A 51 16.82 -28.14 -26.27
C ASN A 51 15.43 -28.33 -25.61
N LYS A 52 14.80 -29.50 -25.78
CA LYS A 52 13.56 -29.84 -25.07
C LYS A 52 13.78 -29.85 -23.56
N LYS A 53 14.86 -30.48 -23.07
CA LYS A 53 15.19 -30.51 -21.64
C LYS A 53 15.42 -29.10 -21.10
N SER A 54 16.25 -28.31 -21.77
CA SER A 54 16.54 -26.92 -21.42
C SER A 54 15.28 -26.05 -21.34
N LYS A 55 14.32 -26.22 -22.26
CA LYS A 55 13.02 -25.51 -22.20
C LYS A 55 12.19 -25.93 -20.99
N LEU A 56 12.14 -27.22 -20.68
CA LEU A 56 11.42 -27.71 -19.50
C LEU A 56 12.04 -27.20 -18.20
N SER A 57 13.36 -27.16 -18.12
CA SER A 57 14.10 -26.55 -17.00
C SER A 57 13.78 -25.07 -16.85
N PHE A 58 13.74 -24.30 -17.96
CA PHE A 58 13.35 -22.90 -17.93
C PHE A 58 11.92 -22.71 -17.40
N PHE A 59 10.95 -23.49 -17.88
CA PHE A 59 9.56 -23.41 -17.40
C PHE A 59 9.41 -23.82 -15.94
N ALA A 60 10.22 -24.77 -15.46
CA ALA A 60 10.26 -25.12 -14.04
C ALA A 60 10.78 -23.93 -13.21
N ALA A 61 11.90 -23.31 -13.61
CA ALA A 61 12.43 -22.12 -12.96
C ALA A 61 11.40 -20.97 -12.93
N GLU A 62 10.73 -20.71 -14.06
CA GLU A 62 9.65 -19.71 -14.14
C GLU A 62 8.53 -20.00 -13.15
N ALA A 63 8.09 -21.26 -13.05
CA ALA A 63 7.03 -21.65 -12.13
C ALA A 63 7.42 -21.41 -10.66
N GLY A 64 8.67 -21.71 -10.28
CA GLY A 64 9.19 -21.42 -8.95
C GLY A 64 9.32 -19.94 -8.64
N LEU A 65 9.76 -19.15 -9.63
CA LEU A 65 9.89 -17.70 -9.51
C LEU A 65 8.51 -17.02 -9.39
N GLU A 66 7.60 -17.31 -10.30
CA GLU A 66 6.25 -16.75 -10.36
C GLU A 66 5.43 -17.10 -9.11
N ASP A 67 5.55 -18.33 -8.59
CA ASP A 67 4.90 -18.71 -7.34
C ASP A 67 5.40 -17.87 -6.15
N ALA A 68 6.71 -17.66 -6.02
CA ALA A 68 7.29 -16.81 -4.98
C ALA A 68 6.87 -15.34 -5.14
N VAL A 69 6.97 -14.79 -6.35
CA VAL A 69 6.57 -13.40 -6.67
C VAL A 69 5.09 -13.20 -6.39
N TYR A 70 4.23 -14.13 -6.81
CA TYR A 70 2.79 -14.11 -6.54
C TYR A 70 2.50 -14.11 -5.03
N ARG A 71 3.14 -15.02 -4.29
CA ARG A 71 2.96 -15.08 -2.83
C ARG A 71 3.43 -13.80 -2.14
N LEU A 72 4.58 -13.25 -2.53
CA LEU A 72 5.09 -11.96 -2.03
C LEU A 72 4.10 -10.82 -2.34
N LYS A 73 3.64 -10.70 -3.59
CA LYS A 73 2.66 -9.67 -4.01
C LYS A 73 1.30 -9.79 -3.33
N ARG A 74 0.92 -11.00 -2.90
CA ARG A 74 -0.37 -11.28 -2.24
C ARG A 74 -0.24 -11.37 -0.71
N GLY A 75 0.91 -11.01 -0.14
CA GLY A 75 1.14 -11.06 1.30
C GLY A 75 1.03 -12.47 1.90
N LYS A 76 1.25 -13.52 1.09
CA LYS A 76 1.30 -14.91 1.54
C LYS A 76 2.68 -15.22 2.09
N ILE A 77 2.74 -16.15 3.04
CA ILE A 77 4.01 -16.63 3.59
C ILE A 77 4.83 -17.29 2.47
N VAL A 78 6.08 -16.85 2.33
CA VAL A 78 7.08 -17.47 1.46
C VAL A 78 8.24 -17.91 2.34
N SER A 79 8.60 -19.19 2.27
CA SER A 79 9.79 -19.70 2.93
C SER A 79 11.05 -19.13 2.25
N SER A 80 12.15 -19.04 2.99
CA SER A 80 13.44 -18.61 2.43
C SER A 80 13.94 -19.52 1.30
N SER A 81 13.44 -20.76 1.24
CA SER A 81 13.63 -21.66 0.11
C SER A 81 12.48 -22.66 -0.02
N PHE A 82 12.20 -23.13 -1.24
CA PHE A 82 11.27 -24.23 -1.52
C PHE A 82 11.54 -24.86 -2.88
N SER A 83 10.95 -26.03 -3.15
CA SER A 83 11.07 -26.72 -4.43
C SER A 83 9.72 -27.05 -5.05
N ILE A 84 9.64 -27.00 -6.39
CA ILE A 84 8.47 -27.38 -7.19
C ILE A 84 8.89 -28.43 -8.22
N LEU A 85 8.10 -29.49 -8.41
CA LEU A 85 8.28 -30.47 -9.50
C LEU A 85 7.25 -30.17 -10.59
N LEU A 86 7.71 -29.87 -11.80
CA LEU A 86 6.85 -29.62 -12.96
C LEU A 86 7.30 -30.49 -14.13
N ASN A 87 6.43 -31.42 -14.54
CA ASN A 87 6.65 -32.29 -15.70
C ASN A 87 8.03 -33.03 -15.69
N GLY A 88 8.47 -33.46 -14.50
CA GLY A 88 9.74 -34.16 -14.29
C GLY A 88 10.96 -33.26 -14.08
N ALA A 89 10.84 -31.94 -14.27
CA ALA A 89 11.88 -30.96 -13.96
C ALA A 89 11.67 -30.39 -12.56
N THR A 90 12.74 -30.23 -11.79
CA THR A 90 12.71 -29.69 -10.42
C THR A 90 13.13 -28.23 -10.43
N SER A 91 12.33 -27.37 -9.85
CA SER A 91 12.66 -25.99 -9.52
C SER A 91 13.06 -25.89 -8.05
N ASN A 92 14.20 -25.27 -7.76
CA ASN A 92 14.63 -24.88 -6.43
C ASN A 92 14.65 -23.35 -6.36
N THR A 93 13.75 -22.77 -5.57
CA THR A 93 13.63 -21.32 -5.39
C THR A 93 14.17 -20.90 -4.03
N THR A 94 14.89 -19.80 -4.00
CA THR A 94 15.39 -19.12 -2.80
C THR A 94 14.91 -17.67 -2.78
N VAL A 95 14.55 -17.17 -1.61
CA VAL A 95 14.11 -15.79 -1.40
C VAL A 95 14.98 -15.15 -0.35
N THR A 96 15.74 -14.15 -0.76
CA THR A 96 16.62 -13.37 0.13
C THR A 96 16.02 -11.98 0.36
N SER A 97 16.27 -11.44 1.55
CA SER A 97 15.68 -10.18 2.02
C SER A 97 16.77 -9.21 2.44
N ALA A 98 16.79 -8.01 1.88
CA ALA A 98 17.71 -6.94 2.26
C ALA A 98 17.00 -5.59 2.14
N GLY A 99 16.86 -4.84 3.24
CA GLY A 99 16.38 -3.44 3.27
C GLY A 99 15.36 -3.03 2.20
N GLY A 100 14.07 -3.31 2.41
CA GLY A 100 13.00 -2.92 1.47
C GLY A 100 13.06 -3.61 0.09
N ARG A 101 13.98 -4.56 -0.11
CA ARG A 101 14.15 -5.39 -1.31
C ARG A 101 13.97 -6.89 -0.99
N ARG A 102 13.40 -7.64 -1.94
CA ARG A 102 13.39 -9.11 -1.98
C ARG A 102 14.03 -9.57 -3.28
N ASP A 103 15.00 -10.47 -3.22
CA ASP A 103 15.53 -11.12 -4.41
C ASP A 103 15.06 -12.58 -4.41
N VAL A 104 14.34 -12.95 -5.46
CA VAL A 104 13.82 -14.31 -5.70
C VAL A 104 14.68 -14.93 -6.78
N TYR A 105 15.45 -15.95 -6.42
CA TYR A 105 16.27 -16.73 -7.36
C TYR A 105 15.66 -18.12 -7.51
N SER A 106 15.39 -18.56 -8.73
CA SER A 106 14.83 -19.89 -9.02
C SER A 106 15.65 -20.63 -10.06
N GLU A 107 16.02 -21.87 -9.73
CA GLU A 107 16.81 -22.75 -10.59
C GLU A 107 16.01 -23.98 -10.98
N GLY A 108 15.80 -24.19 -12.28
CA GLY A 108 15.15 -25.37 -12.83
C GLY A 108 16.16 -26.35 -13.40
N ASP A 109 16.03 -27.63 -13.04
CA ASP A 109 16.87 -28.73 -13.53
C ASP A 109 16.01 -29.87 -14.09
N LEU A 110 16.37 -30.31 -15.29
CA LEU A 110 15.92 -31.57 -15.87
C LEU A 110 17.12 -32.37 -16.37
N ALA A 111 17.49 -33.40 -15.60
CA ALA A 111 18.57 -34.34 -15.94
C ALA A 111 19.91 -33.64 -16.23
N GLY A 112 20.27 -32.61 -15.45
CA GLY A 112 21.51 -31.85 -15.55
C GLY A 112 21.46 -30.67 -16.53
N ASN A 113 20.32 -30.43 -17.18
CA ASN A 113 20.09 -29.19 -17.93
C ASN A 113 19.53 -28.15 -16.96
N VAL A 114 20.36 -27.19 -16.57
CA VAL A 114 20.00 -26.19 -15.56
C VAL A 114 19.72 -24.83 -16.21
N ARG A 115 18.64 -24.18 -15.78
CA ARG A 115 18.28 -22.79 -16.15
C ARG A 115 17.93 -22.03 -14.88
N ALA A 116 18.38 -20.79 -14.76
CA ALA A 116 18.19 -20.00 -13.56
C ALA A 116 17.62 -18.62 -13.86
N LEU A 117 16.76 -18.13 -12.98
CA LEU A 117 16.07 -16.86 -13.09
C LEU A 117 16.21 -16.08 -11.80
N ASN A 118 16.22 -14.75 -11.92
CA ASN A 118 16.24 -13.86 -10.78
C ASN A 118 15.22 -12.72 -10.98
N ALA A 119 14.40 -12.49 -9.96
CA ALA A 119 13.55 -11.31 -9.85
C ALA A 119 13.91 -10.51 -8.59
N ALA A 120 14.16 -9.22 -8.76
CA ALA A 120 14.30 -8.29 -7.65
C ALA A 120 12.97 -7.54 -7.47
N LEU A 121 12.47 -7.51 -6.25
CA LEU A 121 11.27 -6.77 -5.89
C LEU A 121 11.62 -5.66 -4.90
N LEU A 122 11.08 -4.47 -5.11
CA LEU A 122 11.19 -3.33 -4.20
C LEU A 122 9.83 -3.07 -3.54
N ASN A 123 9.85 -2.65 -2.29
CA ASN A 123 8.63 -2.19 -1.64
C ASN A 123 8.29 -0.78 -2.16
N SER A 124 7.05 -0.57 -2.63
CA SER A 124 6.55 0.78 -2.90
C SER A 124 6.48 1.59 -1.60
N ASP A 125 6.77 2.90 -1.67
CA ASP A 125 6.82 3.77 -0.49
C ASP A 125 5.54 3.66 0.35
N GLY A 126 5.72 3.34 1.63
CA GLY A 126 4.66 3.12 2.60
C GLY A 126 3.93 4.38 3.04
N VAL A 127 3.06 4.22 4.05
CA VAL A 127 2.39 5.33 4.72
C VAL A 127 3.39 5.95 5.71
N SER A 128 3.54 7.27 5.65
CA SER A 128 4.43 8.01 6.55
C SER A 128 3.66 8.64 7.71
N PHE A 129 4.20 8.50 8.92
CA PHE A 129 3.66 9.10 10.13
C PHE A 129 4.64 10.11 10.75
N TYR A 130 4.43 11.38 10.43
CA TYR A 130 5.37 12.45 10.75
C TYR A 130 5.23 13.03 12.17
N TYR A 131 4.15 12.67 12.88
CA TYR A 131 3.80 13.21 14.18
C TYR A 131 3.67 12.09 15.22
N GLY A 132 3.96 12.42 16.48
CA GLY A 132 3.66 11.51 17.60
C GLY A 132 2.17 11.27 17.75
N VAL A 133 1.40 12.33 17.50
CA VAL A 133 -0.05 12.29 17.46
C VAL A 133 -0.53 13.16 16.30
N GLN A 134 -1.35 12.59 15.41
CA GLN A 134 -2.02 13.33 14.35
C GLN A 134 -3.54 13.24 14.53
N VAL A 135 -4.20 14.37 14.70
CA VAL A 135 -5.64 14.42 14.99
C VAL A 135 -6.40 15.14 13.89
N GLY A 136 -7.56 14.60 13.56
CA GLY A 136 -8.49 15.15 12.59
C GLY A 136 -9.27 16.35 13.14
N ASP A 137 -10.41 16.61 12.49
CA ASP A 137 -11.26 17.76 12.80
C ASP A 137 -11.92 17.67 14.19
N GLY A 138 -11.93 16.48 14.81
CA GLY A 138 -12.47 16.23 16.16
C GLY A 138 -11.60 16.74 17.31
N GLY A 139 -10.36 17.12 17.05
CA GLY A 139 -9.45 17.73 18.04
C GLY A 139 -8.91 16.77 19.10
N LEU A 140 -7.97 17.27 19.89
CA LEU A 140 -7.30 16.57 20.98
C LEU A 140 -7.76 17.14 22.31
N GLU A 141 -8.28 16.28 23.19
CA GLU A 141 -8.59 16.62 24.58
C GLU A 141 -7.62 15.88 25.51
N MET A 142 -7.04 16.61 26.46
CA MET A 142 -6.10 16.10 27.44
C MET A 142 -6.53 16.54 28.84
N SER A 143 -6.52 15.63 29.80
CA SER A 143 -6.80 15.92 31.20
C SER A 143 -5.92 15.07 32.16
N ASN A 144 -5.99 15.39 33.45
CA ASN A 144 -5.48 14.58 34.56
C ASN A 144 -4.04 14.06 34.37
N ASN A 145 -3.10 14.98 34.16
CA ASN A 145 -1.66 14.74 34.00
C ASN A 145 -1.28 13.84 32.80
N SER A 146 -2.12 13.77 31.76
CA SER A 146 -1.74 13.06 30.53
C SER A 146 -0.61 13.77 29.78
N THR A 147 0.23 12.99 29.11
CA THR A 147 1.49 13.48 28.52
C THR A 147 1.70 12.93 27.10
N ILE A 148 2.15 13.79 26.18
CA ILE A 148 2.64 13.38 24.87
C ILE A 148 4.14 13.67 24.78
N ASN A 149 4.93 12.59 24.69
CA ASN A 149 6.36 12.61 24.43
C ASN A 149 6.62 12.63 22.91
N GLY A 150 6.39 13.78 22.29
CA GLY A 150 6.55 13.96 20.84
C GLY A 150 5.82 15.21 20.33
N ASN A 151 5.79 15.36 19.01
CA ASN A 151 5.08 16.44 18.33
C ASN A 151 3.61 16.07 18.08
N VAL A 152 2.74 17.06 18.09
CA VAL A 152 1.31 16.93 17.82
C VAL A 152 0.91 17.82 16.65
N PHE A 153 0.12 17.25 15.74
CA PHE A 153 -0.61 18.01 14.72
C PHE A 153 -2.11 17.74 14.87
N SER A 154 -2.94 18.78 14.79
CA SER A 154 -4.39 18.66 14.88
C SER A 154 -5.10 19.58 13.89
N ASN A 155 -6.09 19.05 13.16
CA ASN A 155 -7.03 19.87 12.38
C ASN A 155 -8.15 20.48 13.24
N GLY A 156 -8.38 19.91 14.43
CA GLY A 156 -9.27 20.46 15.45
C GLY A 156 -8.50 21.20 16.55
N SER A 157 -9.22 21.75 17.52
CA SER A 157 -8.58 22.39 18.68
C SER A 157 -7.83 21.38 19.55
N ILE A 158 -6.77 21.82 20.21
CA ILE A 158 -6.10 21.08 21.29
C ILE A 158 -6.52 21.72 22.61
N VAL A 159 -7.12 20.94 23.50
CA VAL A 159 -7.64 21.41 24.79
C VAL A 159 -7.04 20.56 25.91
N GLY A 160 -6.47 21.22 26.91
CA GLY A 160 -5.82 20.65 28.06
C GLY A 160 -6.44 21.12 29.37
N SER A 161 -6.31 20.29 30.40
CA SER A 161 -6.63 20.64 31.78
C SER A 161 -5.78 19.84 32.76
N ASN A 162 -5.70 20.26 34.03
CA ASN A 162 -5.11 19.48 35.12
C ASN A 162 -3.70 18.90 34.83
N GLY A 163 -2.75 19.76 34.44
CA GLY A 163 -1.33 19.40 34.39
C GLY A 163 -0.87 18.67 33.12
N THR A 164 -1.55 18.87 31.99
CA THR A 164 -1.23 18.21 30.72
C THR A 164 -0.04 18.82 30.00
N ILE A 165 0.75 17.95 29.34
CA ILE A 165 2.04 18.32 28.73
C ILE A 165 2.18 17.69 27.34
N ILE A 166 2.55 18.51 26.36
CA ILE A 166 3.15 18.07 25.08
C ILE A 166 4.62 18.46 25.13
N THR A 167 5.54 17.52 25.04
CA THR A 167 6.99 17.83 25.18
C THR A 167 7.64 18.35 23.89
N GLY A 168 7.04 18.07 22.73
CA GLY A 168 7.46 18.56 21.43
C GLY A 168 6.67 19.78 20.96
N ASP A 169 6.63 19.97 19.64
CA ASP A 169 5.83 21.02 19.00
C ASP A 169 4.35 20.65 18.95
N ALA A 170 3.47 21.65 19.06
CA ALA A 170 2.03 21.49 18.87
C ALA A 170 1.54 22.44 17.77
N ILE A 171 0.97 21.86 16.71
CA ILE A 171 0.45 22.59 15.55
C ILE A 171 -1.05 22.34 15.43
N VAL A 172 -1.82 23.42 15.37
CA VAL A 172 -3.26 23.40 15.15
C VAL A 172 -3.57 24.14 13.86
N ALA A 173 -4.08 23.41 12.88
CA ALA A 173 -4.50 23.96 11.60
C ALA A 173 -5.88 24.62 11.68
N GLY A 174 -6.19 25.46 10.69
CA GLY A 174 -7.53 26.04 10.54
C GLY A 174 -8.59 24.97 10.33
N GLY A 175 -9.66 25.04 11.12
CA GLY A 175 -10.75 24.08 11.03
C GLY A 175 -11.64 24.31 9.81
N ILE A 176 -12.41 23.28 9.44
CA ILE A 176 -13.45 23.35 8.41
C ILE A 176 -14.84 23.16 9.01
N ASN A 177 -15.87 23.44 8.22
CA ASN A 177 -17.22 23.00 8.54
C ASN A 177 -17.29 21.46 8.51
N THR A 178 -18.07 20.87 9.42
CA THR A 178 -18.22 19.40 9.51
C THR A 178 -18.71 18.79 8.19
N ASN A 179 -19.67 19.44 7.54
CA ASN A 179 -20.23 19.00 6.26
C ASN A 179 -19.62 19.79 5.10
N PRO A 180 -19.49 19.17 3.91
CA PRO A 180 -19.08 19.90 2.72
C PRO A 180 -20.07 21.02 2.41
N SER A 181 -19.56 22.16 1.92
CA SER A 181 -20.39 23.26 1.47
C SER A 181 -21.13 22.91 0.19
N LEU A 182 -20.50 22.10 -0.67
CA LEU A 182 -21.00 21.65 -1.96
C LEU A 182 -20.55 20.21 -2.18
N GLU A 183 -21.42 19.39 -2.75
CA GLU A 183 -21.04 18.04 -3.15
C GLU A 183 -21.89 17.51 -4.30
N TRP A 184 -21.31 16.56 -5.01
CA TRP A 184 -22.03 15.57 -5.78
C TRP A 184 -21.46 14.21 -5.40
N ALA A 185 -22.22 13.43 -4.63
CA ALA A 185 -21.73 12.21 -3.98
C ALA A 185 -22.36 10.92 -4.55
N ILE A 186 -22.87 10.97 -5.78
CA ILE A 186 -23.38 9.80 -6.50
C ILE A 186 -22.25 9.23 -7.38
N GLN A 187 -21.95 7.94 -7.22
CA GLN A 187 -20.88 7.22 -7.93
C GLN A 187 -21.35 5.84 -8.39
N ASN A 188 -22.22 5.79 -9.39
CA ASN A 188 -22.81 4.54 -9.91
C ASN A 188 -22.01 3.93 -11.08
N SER A 189 -21.00 4.62 -11.62
CA SER A 189 -20.22 4.17 -12.77
C SER A 189 -18.73 4.50 -12.64
N ASP A 190 -17.89 3.69 -13.30
CA ASP A 190 -16.46 3.97 -13.45
C ASP A 190 -16.23 5.04 -14.51
N ASN A 191 -15.21 5.86 -14.31
CA ASN A 191 -14.69 6.72 -15.36
C ASN A 191 -13.17 6.79 -15.31
N PHE A 192 -12.54 6.12 -16.27
CA PHE A 192 -11.10 6.02 -16.34
C PHE A 192 -10.46 7.20 -17.08
N PHE A 193 -9.35 7.68 -16.55
CA PHE A 193 -8.51 8.71 -17.18
C PHE A 193 -7.03 8.33 -17.07
N ALA A 194 -6.17 9.00 -17.84
CA ALA A 194 -4.77 8.62 -18.05
C ALA A 194 -4.57 7.22 -18.66
N THR A 195 -5.57 6.71 -19.38
CA THR A 195 -5.47 5.41 -20.08
C THR A 195 -4.73 5.55 -21.41
N ALA A 196 -4.90 6.69 -22.08
CA ALA A 196 -4.27 7.02 -23.35
C ALA A 196 -3.94 8.51 -23.42
N THR A 197 -3.24 8.92 -24.47
CA THR A 197 -2.87 10.34 -24.67
C THR A 197 -4.09 11.27 -24.76
N GLY A 198 -5.25 10.78 -25.20
CA GLY A 198 -6.47 11.59 -25.42
C GLY A 198 -7.26 11.97 -24.16
N ASN A 199 -7.02 11.31 -23.02
CA ASN A 199 -7.80 11.48 -21.79
C ASN A 199 -6.90 11.55 -20.54
N ARG A 200 -5.71 12.12 -20.71
CA ARG A 200 -4.70 12.19 -19.65
C ARG A 200 -5.19 12.94 -18.41
N ASP A 201 -5.94 14.01 -18.62
CA ASP A 201 -6.37 14.92 -17.57
C ASP A 201 -7.90 15.01 -17.54
N ILE A 202 -8.48 15.20 -16.36
CA ILE A 202 -9.92 15.15 -16.15
C ILE A 202 -10.38 16.24 -15.17
N THR A 203 -11.63 16.68 -15.27
CA THR A 203 -12.15 17.78 -14.47
C THR A 203 -13.64 17.68 -14.19
N GLN A 204 -14.07 18.27 -13.08
CA GLN A 204 -15.47 18.49 -12.72
C GLN A 204 -15.69 19.97 -12.39
N SER A 205 -16.73 20.58 -12.96
CA SER A 205 -17.12 21.93 -12.53
C SER A 205 -18.03 21.94 -11.32
N PHE A 206 -18.01 23.03 -10.58
CA PHE A 206 -18.97 23.36 -9.54
C PHE A 206 -19.25 24.87 -9.52
N ILE A 207 -20.42 25.26 -9.02
CA ILE A 207 -20.75 26.68 -8.77
C ILE A 207 -20.63 26.92 -7.27
N ALA A 208 -19.80 27.87 -6.88
CA ALA A 208 -19.62 28.21 -5.46
C ALA A 208 -20.94 28.72 -4.86
N ASN A 209 -21.33 28.24 -3.68
CA ASN A 209 -22.52 28.72 -2.94
C ASN A 209 -22.22 29.75 -1.84
N ALA A 210 -20.94 30.11 -1.67
CA ALA A 210 -20.49 31.07 -0.67
C ALA A 210 -19.24 31.81 -1.17
N THR A 211 -19.02 33.02 -0.65
CA THR A 211 -17.79 33.79 -0.87
C THR A 211 -16.86 33.63 0.32
N ASN A 212 -15.85 32.77 0.20
CA ASN A 212 -14.84 32.53 1.25
C ASN A 212 -13.63 31.74 0.68
N LYS A 213 -12.69 31.34 1.54
CA LYS A 213 -11.60 30.43 1.20
C LYS A 213 -12.11 29.02 0.92
N LEU A 214 -11.66 28.41 -0.17
CA LEU A 214 -11.81 26.98 -0.42
C LEU A 214 -10.67 26.22 0.28
N ASN A 215 -10.93 25.60 1.42
CA ASN A 215 -9.88 25.00 2.26
C ASN A 215 -9.56 23.55 1.91
N LYS A 216 -10.57 22.80 1.46
CA LYS A 216 -10.46 21.38 1.13
C LYS A 216 -11.36 21.03 -0.04
N VAL A 217 -10.89 20.09 -0.85
CA VAL A 217 -11.73 19.34 -1.79
C VAL A 217 -11.53 17.86 -1.53
N ALA A 218 -12.51 17.04 -1.89
CA ALA A 218 -12.35 15.60 -1.95
C ALA A 218 -12.88 15.08 -3.28
N VAL A 219 -12.23 14.04 -3.80
CA VAL A 219 -12.62 13.35 -5.03
C VAL A 219 -12.77 11.86 -4.74
N TYR A 220 -13.72 11.18 -5.39
CA TYR A 220 -13.91 9.75 -5.21
C TYR A 220 -13.08 8.96 -6.22
N LEU A 221 -11.90 8.52 -5.81
CA LEU A 221 -10.82 8.09 -6.68
C LEU A 221 -10.30 6.70 -6.31
N GLY A 222 -9.98 5.89 -7.32
CA GLY A 222 -9.22 4.65 -7.20
C GLY A 222 -8.19 4.54 -8.33
N LYS A 223 -7.34 3.50 -8.29
CA LYS A 223 -6.33 3.22 -9.32
C LYS A 223 -6.48 1.84 -9.95
N VAL A 224 -6.05 1.72 -11.21
CA VAL A 224 -5.85 0.44 -11.89
C VAL A 224 -4.36 0.26 -12.14
N GLY A 225 -3.85 -0.94 -11.84
CA GLY A 225 -2.42 -1.23 -11.85
C GLY A 225 -1.68 -0.45 -10.78
N ASN A 226 -0.48 0.04 -11.12
CA ASN A 226 0.36 0.80 -10.20
C ASN A 226 0.93 2.07 -10.86
N PRO A 227 0.13 3.14 -10.96
CA PRO A 227 0.67 4.48 -11.24
C PRO A 227 1.73 4.85 -10.21
N THR A 228 2.89 5.36 -10.66
CA THR A 228 4.06 5.67 -9.81
C THR A 228 4.33 7.17 -9.69
N SER A 229 3.40 8.00 -10.13
CA SER A 229 3.53 9.46 -10.08
C SER A 229 2.30 10.06 -9.45
N ASN A 230 2.48 11.24 -8.83
CA ASN A 230 1.39 11.93 -8.18
C ASN A 230 0.47 12.63 -9.19
N ILE A 231 -0.78 12.83 -8.79
CA ILE A 231 -1.72 13.70 -9.51
C ILE A 231 -1.58 15.11 -8.95
N THR A 232 -1.48 16.10 -9.83
CA THR A 232 -1.63 17.51 -9.45
C THR A 232 -3.11 17.87 -9.48
N LEU A 233 -3.71 18.05 -8.30
CA LEU A 233 -5.04 18.62 -8.19
C LEU A 233 -4.94 20.14 -8.37
N ARG A 234 -5.77 20.72 -9.22
CA ARG A 234 -5.84 22.16 -9.45
C ARG A 234 -7.25 22.68 -9.29
N ILE A 235 -7.36 23.91 -8.81
CA ILE A 235 -8.59 24.70 -8.85
C ILE A 235 -8.41 25.77 -9.92
N ASN A 236 -9.30 25.78 -10.91
CA ASN A 236 -9.23 26.70 -12.04
C ASN A 236 -10.54 27.51 -12.12
N THR A 237 -10.44 28.74 -12.63
CA THR A 237 -11.61 29.55 -12.98
C THR A 237 -12.27 29.03 -14.26
N ASP A 238 -13.56 29.32 -14.44
CA ASP A 238 -14.23 29.04 -15.71
C ASP A 238 -13.75 29.98 -16.83
N ASN A 239 -13.59 29.43 -18.04
CA ASN A 239 -13.30 30.15 -19.27
C ASN A 239 -14.21 29.66 -20.41
N GLY A 240 -15.51 29.90 -20.28
CA GLY A 240 -16.50 29.52 -21.27
C GLY A 240 -16.87 28.04 -21.19
N ASN A 241 -17.33 27.60 -20.00
CA ASN A 241 -17.68 26.20 -19.71
C ASN A 241 -16.51 25.23 -19.91
N LYS A 242 -15.29 25.67 -19.58
CA LYS A 242 -14.09 24.83 -19.50
C LYS A 242 -13.11 25.47 -18.51
N PRO A 243 -12.19 24.69 -17.92
CA PRO A 243 -11.15 25.25 -17.08
C PRO A 243 -10.29 26.27 -17.84
N SER A 244 -9.96 27.39 -17.19
CA SER A 244 -8.87 28.26 -17.63
C SER A 244 -7.52 27.50 -17.59
N THR A 245 -6.51 27.97 -18.30
CA THR A 245 -5.18 27.32 -18.31
C THR A 245 -4.35 27.63 -17.07
N THR A 246 -4.76 28.61 -16.27
CA THR A 246 -4.11 29.02 -15.02
C THR A 246 -4.91 28.55 -13.82
N SER A 247 -4.25 27.87 -12.88
CA SER A 247 -4.87 27.49 -11.61
C SER A 247 -4.75 28.60 -10.57
N ILE A 248 -5.81 28.81 -9.78
CA ILE A 248 -5.82 29.72 -8.62
C ILE A 248 -5.36 29.04 -7.33
N ALA A 249 -5.34 27.71 -7.31
CA ALA A 249 -4.72 26.90 -6.26
C ALA A 249 -4.35 25.51 -6.80
N SER A 250 -3.42 24.85 -6.13
CA SER A 250 -3.03 23.48 -6.46
C SER A 250 -2.59 22.71 -5.22
N ALA A 251 -2.75 21.40 -5.27
CA ALA A 251 -2.29 20.45 -4.27
C ALA A 251 -1.89 19.13 -4.93
N THR A 252 -1.23 18.27 -4.16
CA THR A 252 -0.76 16.97 -4.65
C THR A 252 -1.61 15.86 -4.07
N ILE A 253 -2.12 14.97 -4.92
CA ILE A 253 -2.63 13.66 -4.50
C ILE A 253 -1.50 12.66 -4.67
N GLN A 254 -1.00 12.14 -3.55
CA GLN A 254 0.05 11.13 -3.53
C GLN A 254 -0.47 9.82 -4.13
N TYR A 255 0.25 9.18 -5.04
CA TYR A 255 -0.22 7.93 -5.64
C TYR A 255 -0.35 6.79 -4.62
N THR A 256 0.45 6.83 -3.55
CA THR A 256 0.45 5.86 -2.46
C THR A 256 -0.75 5.99 -1.54
N SER A 257 -1.45 7.14 -1.53
CA SER A 257 -2.65 7.34 -0.70
C SER A 257 -3.94 6.82 -1.36
N VAL A 258 -3.89 6.45 -2.64
CA VAL A 258 -5.04 6.00 -3.43
C VAL A 258 -5.05 4.47 -3.55
N GLY A 259 -6.15 3.85 -3.14
CA GLY A 259 -6.36 2.40 -3.24
C GLY A 259 -6.75 1.92 -4.64
N LEU A 260 -6.70 0.60 -4.83
CA LEU A 260 -7.38 -0.08 -5.95
C LEU A 260 -8.89 0.08 -5.80
N THR A 261 -9.40 -0.10 -4.58
CA THR A 261 -10.78 0.23 -4.25
C THR A 261 -10.97 1.74 -4.24
N PRO A 262 -11.90 2.29 -5.05
CA PRO A 262 -12.20 3.71 -5.03
C PRO A 262 -12.72 4.18 -3.67
N GLY A 263 -12.26 5.33 -3.23
CA GLY A 263 -12.71 5.96 -1.98
C GLY A 263 -12.56 7.47 -2.02
N TRP A 264 -13.09 8.15 -1.01
CA TRP A 264 -12.89 9.59 -0.85
C TRP A 264 -11.43 9.90 -0.54
N ILE A 265 -10.81 10.70 -1.40
CA ILE A 265 -9.47 11.24 -1.22
C ILE A 265 -9.61 12.72 -0.90
N GLY A 266 -9.42 13.08 0.37
CA GLY A 266 -9.37 14.47 0.81
C GLY A 266 -8.05 15.12 0.38
N VAL A 267 -8.14 16.38 -0.02
CA VAL A 267 -6.99 17.19 -0.45
C VAL A 267 -7.11 18.58 0.15
N ALA A 268 -6.24 18.85 1.11
CA ALA A 268 -6.01 20.17 1.65
C ALA A 268 -5.32 21.05 0.60
N LEU A 269 -5.77 22.30 0.44
CA LEU A 269 -5.07 23.27 -0.40
C LEU A 269 -4.05 24.03 0.47
N PRO A 270 -2.73 23.93 0.23
CA PRO A 270 -1.71 24.61 1.05
C PRO A 270 -1.84 26.14 1.00
N SER A 271 -2.40 26.67 -0.08
CA SER A 271 -2.75 28.08 -0.24
C SER A 271 -4.21 28.18 -0.68
N PRO A 272 -5.17 28.12 0.27
CA PRO A 272 -6.60 28.17 -0.03
C PRO A 272 -6.99 29.44 -0.81
N PRO A 273 -7.58 29.33 -2.01
CA PRO A 273 -7.98 30.49 -2.79
C PRO A 273 -9.29 31.07 -2.26
N ASN A 274 -9.47 32.39 -2.39
CA ASN A 274 -10.80 32.99 -2.23
C ASN A 274 -11.64 32.71 -3.47
N ILE A 275 -12.85 32.18 -3.27
CA ILE A 275 -13.84 31.95 -4.32
C ILE A 275 -15.08 32.79 -4.04
N THR A 276 -15.88 33.04 -5.08
CA THR A 276 -17.03 33.96 -5.04
C THR A 276 -18.33 33.22 -5.29
N ASN A 277 -19.33 33.46 -4.44
CA ASN A 277 -20.67 32.90 -4.59
C ASN A 277 -21.24 33.14 -6.01
N GLY A 278 -21.89 32.13 -6.58
CA GLY A 278 -22.47 32.15 -7.92
C GLY A 278 -21.46 31.98 -9.06
N THR A 279 -20.16 31.93 -8.76
CA THR A 279 -19.11 31.78 -9.78
C THR A 279 -18.78 30.29 -10.00
N LYS A 280 -18.59 29.91 -11.28
CA LYS A 280 -18.18 28.55 -11.66
C LYS A 280 -16.67 28.37 -11.56
N TYR A 281 -16.26 27.26 -10.96
CA TYR A 281 -14.88 26.82 -10.82
C TYR A 281 -14.76 25.36 -11.25
N TRP A 282 -13.52 24.90 -11.42
CA TRP A 282 -13.19 23.56 -11.89
C TRP A 282 -12.19 22.90 -10.95
N ILE A 283 -12.50 21.67 -10.53
CA ILE A 283 -11.53 20.75 -9.92
C ILE A 283 -10.90 19.98 -11.07
N VAL A 284 -9.60 20.12 -11.27
CA VAL A 284 -8.86 19.45 -12.33
C VAL A 284 -7.88 18.47 -11.71
N LEU A 285 -7.87 17.23 -12.21
CA LEU A 285 -6.83 16.25 -11.96
C LEU A 285 -5.91 16.21 -13.18
N ASP A 286 -4.70 16.74 -13.01
CA ASP A 286 -3.63 16.83 -14.00
C ASP A 286 -2.57 15.77 -13.71
N TYR A 287 -2.34 14.86 -14.65
CA TYR A 287 -1.44 13.73 -14.51
C TYR A 287 -0.36 13.72 -15.59
N GLY A 288 0.88 13.42 -15.21
CA GLY A 288 2.04 13.63 -16.08
C GLY A 288 2.26 12.58 -17.18
N SER A 289 1.55 11.45 -17.16
CA SER A 289 1.74 10.34 -18.10
C SER A 289 0.44 9.62 -18.42
N ASN A 290 0.45 8.68 -19.36
CA ASN A 290 -0.69 7.81 -19.63
C ASN A 290 -0.21 6.36 -19.81
N SER A 291 -1.04 5.40 -19.42
CA SER A 291 -0.72 3.98 -19.56
C SER A 291 -2.00 3.15 -19.72
N ALA A 292 -1.95 2.15 -20.58
CA ALA A 292 -3.03 1.18 -20.75
C ALA A 292 -3.19 0.22 -19.57
N SER A 293 -2.24 0.19 -18.63
CA SER A 293 -2.24 -0.70 -17.46
C SER A 293 -2.16 0.02 -16.11
N ASN A 294 -1.67 1.27 -16.08
CA ASN A 294 -1.45 2.05 -14.87
C ASN A 294 -2.16 3.40 -14.98
N TYR A 295 -3.42 3.44 -14.56
CA TYR A 295 -4.29 4.59 -14.77
C TYR A 295 -5.27 4.76 -13.60
N TRP A 296 -6.13 5.78 -13.69
CA TRP A 296 -6.95 6.23 -12.57
C TRP A 296 -8.43 6.09 -12.86
N ASN A 297 -9.24 5.96 -11.80
CA ASN A 297 -10.69 5.86 -11.86
C ASN A 297 -11.32 6.92 -10.96
N TRP A 298 -11.83 8.01 -11.54
CA TRP A 298 -12.65 8.97 -10.82
C TRP A 298 -14.11 8.60 -11.05
N ARG A 299 -14.75 8.02 -10.04
CA ARG A 299 -16.12 7.50 -10.21
C ARG A 299 -17.10 8.63 -10.51
N LYS A 300 -18.13 8.30 -11.30
CA LYS A 300 -19.15 9.25 -11.74
C LYS A 300 -20.57 8.76 -11.49
N ASP A 301 -21.49 9.70 -11.55
CA ASP A 301 -22.90 9.46 -11.83
C ASP A 301 -23.12 9.53 -13.34
N SER A 302 -23.58 8.44 -13.96
CA SER A 302 -23.88 8.40 -15.39
C SER A 302 -25.12 9.18 -15.81
N SER A 303 -25.93 9.67 -14.87
CA SER A 303 -27.19 10.36 -15.15
C SER A 303 -27.05 11.86 -15.45
N ASP A 304 -25.87 12.46 -15.22
CA ASP A 304 -25.56 13.87 -15.55
C ASP A 304 -26.55 14.88 -14.93
N ASN A 305 -26.99 14.61 -13.69
CA ASN A 305 -28.04 15.36 -13.02
C ASN A 305 -27.55 16.57 -12.21
N TYR A 306 -26.23 16.83 -12.14
CA TYR A 306 -25.70 18.01 -11.46
C TYR A 306 -25.82 19.25 -12.34
N LEU A 307 -27.04 19.81 -12.36
CA LEU A 307 -27.44 20.89 -13.26
C LEU A 307 -26.44 22.06 -13.32
N ASN A 308 -26.27 22.61 -14.52
CA ASN A 308 -25.37 23.71 -14.86
C ASN A 308 -23.88 23.42 -14.65
N ASN A 309 -23.52 22.19 -14.29
CA ASN A 309 -22.16 21.72 -14.13
C ASN A 309 -21.92 20.51 -15.03
N THR A 310 -20.65 20.12 -15.21
CA THR A 310 -20.31 18.99 -16.07
C THR A 310 -18.90 18.49 -15.79
N GLY A 311 -18.68 17.19 -16.00
CA GLY A 311 -17.37 16.57 -16.09
C GLY A 311 -16.78 16.62 -17.50
N LYS A 312 -15.48 16.89 -17.62
CA LYS A 312 -14.75 16.89 -18.90
C LYS A 312 -13.38 16.23 -18.80
N TYR A 313 -12.82 15.79 -19.91
CA TYR A 313 -11.45 15.29 -20.01
C TYR A 313 -10.71 15.90 -21.21
N THR A 314 -9.38 15.83 -21.17
CA THR A 314 -8.51 16.33 -22.22
C THR A 314 -7.18 15.56 -22.26
N SER A 315 -6.42 15.74 -23.33
CA SER A 315 -5.08 15.17 -23.49
C SER A 315 -4.00 15.95 -22.76
N ASN A 316 -4.21 17.25 -22.56
CA ASN A 316 -3.18 18.13 -22.04
C ASN A 316 -3.76 19.34 -21.29
N CYS A 317 -4.17 19.14 -20.05
CA CYS A 317 -4.55 20.27 -19.23
C CYS A 317 -3.43 21.31 -19.18
N CYS A 318 -3.94 22.53 -19.21
CA CYS A 318 -3.35 23.71 -18.64
C CYS A 318 -2.17 24.29 -19.43
N SER A 319 -1.89 23.77 -20.63
CA SER A 319 -0.95 24.39 -21.58
C SER A 319 -1.59 24.59 -22.95
N GLY A 320 -1.28 25.72 -23.60
CA GLY A 320 -1.81 26.06 -24.91
C GLY A 320 -3.33 26.21 -24.92
N ASN A 321 -3.99 25.59 -25.91
CA ASN A 321 -5.44 25.63 -26.09
C ASN A 321 -6.05 24.22 -25.97
N PRO A 322 -6.21 23.69 -24.74
CA PRO A 322 -6.73 22.35 -24.54
C PRO A 322 -8.15 22.21 -25.11
N VAL A 323 -8.38 21.10 -25.80
CA VAL A 323 -9.70 20.70 -26.28
C VAL A 323 -10.31 19.78 -25.23
N TRP A 324 -11.48 20.16 -24.72
CA TRP A 324 -12.17 19.43 -23.67
C TRP A 324 -13.37 18.67 -24.23
N THR A 325 -13.48 17.40 -23.87
CA THR A 325 -14.58 16.53 -24.25
C THR A 325 -15.41 16.19 -23.01
N ASN A 326 -16.72 16.12 -23.15
CA ASN A 326 -17.61 15.77 -22.03
C ASN A 326 -17.40 14.31 -21.60
N VAL A 327 -17.42 14.08 -20.28
CA VAL A 327 -17.36 12.75 -19.66
C VAL A 327 -18.68 11.98 -19.84
N GLY A 328 -19.80 12.70 -20.06
CA GLY A 328 -21.15 12.13 -20.15
C GLY A 328 -21.62 11.62 -18.79
N GLY A 329 -21.67 12.52 -17.80
CA GLY A 329 -21.94 12.26 -16.40
C GLY A 329 -21.14 13.17 -15.46
N ASP A 330 -21.48 13.15 -14.19
CA ASP A 330 -20.91 14.00 -13.14
C ASP A 330 -19.96 13.22 -12.25
N LEU A 331 -18.72 13.69 -12.16
CA LEU A 331 -17.69 13.08 -11.33
C LEU A 331 -17.92 13.42 -9.86
N ALA A 332 -17.77 12.43 -8.97
CA ALA A 332 -18.09 12.60 -7.57
C ALA A 332 -17.06 13.48 -6.83
N PHE A 333 -17.51 14.54 -6.18
CA PHE A 333 -16.65 15.49 -5.48
C PHE A 333 -17.32 16.09 -4.24
N GLN A 334 -16.50 16.64 -3.35
CA GLN A 334 -16.92 17.44 -2.20
C GLN A 334 -16.01 18.67 -2.09
N ALA A 335 -16.54 19.81 -1.64
CA ALA A 335 -15.80 21.05 -1.46
C ALA A 335 -16.20 21.77 -0.17
N TRP A 336 -15.21 22.23 0.59
CA TRP A 336 -15.39 22.95 1.86
C TRP A 336 -14.98 24.42 1.70
N ILE A 337 -15.98 25.30 1.74
CA ILE A 337 -15.85 26.75 1.59
C ILE A 337 -16.05 27.38 2.96
N GLY A 338 -15.09 28.20 3.38
CA GLY A 338 -15.01 28.76 4.72
C GLY A 338 -14.35 27.80 5.71
N GLY A 339 -14.40 28.16 6.99
CA GLY A 339 -13.76 27.40 8.06
C GLY A 339 -14.09 27.97 9.43
N VAL A 340 -13.57 27.31 10.45
CA VAL A 340 -13.73 27.70 11.86
C VAL A 340 -12.35 27.96 12.46
N ASN A 341 -12.27 28.92 13.39
CA ASN A 341 -11.05 29.14 14.14
C ASN A 341 -10.88 28.03 15.17
N THR A 342 -9.71 27.42 15.16
CA THR A 342 -9.26 26.42 16.12
C THR A 342 -8.28 27.06 17.11
N LYS A 343 -8.02 26.40 18.23
CA LYS A 343 -7.19 26.95 19.31
C LYS A 343 -6.34 25.89 19.99
N ILE A 344 -5.33 26.37 20.71
CA ILE A 344 -4.62 25.64 21.75
C ILE A 344 -5.06 26.24 23.09
N ASP A 345 -5.58 25.41 24.00
CA ASP A 345 -6.17 25.86 25.27
C ASP A 345 -5.69 25.03 26.46
N GLY A 346 -5.19 25.65 27.53
CA GLY A 346 -5.11 25.02 28.85
C GLY A 346 -4.01 23.97 29.09
N LEU A 347 -2.95 23.93 28.28
CA LEU A 347 -1.82 22.99 28.45
C LEU A 347 -0.44 23.64 28.45
N THR A 348 0.56 22.85 28.82
CA THR A 348 1.98 23.21 28.66
C THR A 348 2.56 22.55 27.39
N ILE A 349 3.24 23.34 26.58
CA ILE A 349 3.99 22.86 25.41
C ILE A 349 5.48 23.05 25.67
N GLY A 350 6.25 22.01 25.36
CA GLY A 350 7.68 22.01 25.45
C GLY A 350 8.23 21.88 26.87
N ASN A 351 9.52 22.20 26.99
CA ASN A 351 10.22 22.43 28.24
C ASN A 351 10.93 23.79 28.18
N ALA A 352 11.88 24.06 29.08
CA ALA A 352 12.61 25.34 29.09
C ALA A 352 13.42 25.63 27.80
N SER A 353 13.64 24.63 26.95
CA SER A 353 14.59 24.67 25.81
C SER A 353 14.06 24.09 24.50
N SER A 354 12.87 23.49 24.47
CA SER A 354 12.27 22.89 23.26
C SER A 354 10.76 23.03 23.25
N GLY A 355 10.16 23.03 22.06
CA GLY A 355 8.72 23.04 21.85
C GLY A 355 8.18 24.39 21.38
N THR A 356 7.39 24.36 20.32
CA THR A 356 6.74 25.54 19.72
C THR A 356 5.25 25.29 19.59
N GLY A 357 4.43 26.30 19.87
CA GLY A 357 3.00 26.28 19.57
C GLY A 357 2.71 27.05 18.28
N ARG A 358 1.90 26.49 17.38
CA ARG A 358 1.43 27.16 16.15
C ARG A 358 -0.09 27.02 16.03
N ALA A 359 -0.85 28.11 16.13
CA ALA A 359 -2.32 28.07 16.12
C ALA A 359 -2.96 29.43 15.82
N ASN A 360 -4.26 29.45 15.48
CA ASN A 360 -5.01 30.70 15.30
C ASN A 360 -5.21 31.46 16.62
N LEU A 361 -5.28 30.74 17.74
CA LEU A 361 -5.52 31.30 19.06
C LEU A 361 -4.87 30.44 20.16
N PHE A 362 -4.26 31.11 21.13
CA PHE A 362 -3.79 30.51 22.37
C PHE A 362 -4.65 31.00 23.54
N VAL A 363 -5.07 30.07 24.40
CA VAL A 363 -5.84 30.34 25.62
C VAL A 363 -5.16 29.58 26.76
N ASN A 364 -4.91 30.23 27.90
CA ASN A 364 -4.35 29.56 29.10
C ASN A 364 -3.15 28.63 28.84
N THR A 365 -2.33 28.92 27.83
CA THR A 365 -1.25 28.03 27.36
C THR A 365 0.09 28.53 27.88
N THR A 366 0.95 27.60 28.30
CA THR A 366 2.32 27.90 28.74
C THR A 366 3.32 27.26 27.80
N ILE A 367 4.28 28.04 27.30
CA ILE A 367 5.37 27.55 26.44
C ILE A 367 6.69 28.06 27.01
N HIS A 368 7.67 27.17 27.15
CA HIS A 368 8.97 27.50 27.77
C HIS A 368 8.84 28.14 29.17
N GLY A 369 7.91 27.63 29.98
CA GLY A 369 7.67 28.09 31.35
C GLY A 369 7.04 29.49 31.46
N SER A 370 6.64 30.11 30.35
CA SER A 370 5.97 31.41 30.31
C SER A 370 4.61 31.32 29.64
N ALA A 371 3.62 32.05 30.16
CA ALA A 371 2.29 32.11 29.55
C ALA A 371 2.34 32.73 28.14
N CYS A 372 1.47 32.29 27.23
CA CYS A 372 1.24 32.97 25.96
C CYS A 372 0.49 34.30 26.18
N PRO A 373 0.77 35.35 25.37
CA PRO A 373 1.68 35.35 24.22
C PRO A 373 3.17 35.49 24.62
N ASN A 374 4.04 34.71 23.95
CA ASN A 374 5.49 34.86 23.99
C ASN A 374 6.08 34.44 22.61
N GLN A 375 7.40 34.54 22.42
CA GLN A 375 8.03 34.29 21.10
C GLN A 375 7.84 32.87 20.53
N TYR A 376 7.46 31.90 21.36
CA TYR A 376 7.23 30.51 20.97
C TYR A 376 5.75 30.20 20.72
N CYS A 377 4.85 31.18 20.93
CA CYS A 377 3.43 31.10 20.61
C CYS A 377 3.18 31.76 19.25
N ILE A 378 3.39 31.00 18.17
CA ILE A 378 3.28 31.51 16.80
C ILE A 378 1.79 31.56 16.41
N VAL A 379 1.23 32.77 16.35
CA VAL A 379 -0.15 32.99 15.92
C VAL A 379 -0.22 33.01 14.39
N GLU A 380 -0.79 31.97 13.81
CA GLU A 380 -0.95 31.81 12.37
C GLU A 380 -2.13 30.87 12.05
N ASN A 381 -2.37 30.59 10.76
CA ASN A 381 -3.38 29.62 10.34
C ASN A 381 -2.69 28.52 9.52
N PRO A 382 -2.08 27.51 10.19
CA PRO A 382 -1.39 26.43 9.50
C PRO A 382 -2.31 25.71 8.51
N ALA A 383 -1.72 25.20 7.43
CA ALA A 383 -2.44 24.34 6.50
C ALA A 383 -2.85 23.05 7.22
N ARG A 384 -4.05 22.57 6.94
CA ARG A 384 -4.57 21.29 7.44
C ARG A 384 -3.84 20.12 6.79
N GLU A 385 -3.74 19.01 7.51
CA GLU A 385 -3.16 17.76 7.02
C GLU A 385 -4.23 16.68 6.94
N GLU A 386 -4.31 15.97 5.83
CA GLU A 386 -5.31 14.92 5.66
C GLU A 386 -4.90 13.62 6.36
N MET A 387 -5.88 12.75 6.60
CA MET A 387 -5.63 11.44 7.18
C MET A 387 -4.67 10.64 6.28
N PRO A 388 -3.61 10.04 6.85
CA PRO A 388 -2.53 9.45 6.06
C PRO A 388 -2.95 8.14 5.35
N ILE A 389 -4.07 7.53 5.75
CA ILE A 389 -4.62 6.32 5.13
C ILE A 389 -6.06 6.59 4.66
N SER A 390 -6.31 6.39 3.36
CA SER A 390 -7.64 6.50 2.76
C SER A 390 -8.52 5.27 3.03
N ALA A 391 -9.84 5.46 2.96
CA ALA A 391 -10.80 4.36 3.09
C ALA A 391 -10.63 3.29 2.00
N GLY A 392 -10.19 3.68 0.80
CA GLY A 392 -9.89 2.75 -0.30
C GLY A 392 -8.73 1.81 0.06
N LEU A 393 -7.63 2.34 0.60
CA LEU A 393 -6.51 1.53 1.08
C LEU A 393 -6.92 0.58 2.21
N ILE A 394 -7.75 1.06 3.15
CA ILE A 394 -8.30 0.23 4.23
C ILE A 394 -9.10 -0.94 3.65
N GLN A 395 -9.90 -0.70 2.61
CA GLN A 395 -10.64 -1.77 1.95
C GLN A 395 -9.72 -2.75 1.23
N ASP A 396 -8.67 -2.26 0.56
CA ASP A 396 -7.71 -3.15 -0.11
C ASP A 396 -6.99 -4.08 0.87
N TRP A 397 -6.70 -3.60 2.10
CA TRP A 397 -6.16 -4.46 3.16
C TRP A 397 -7.17 -5.50 3.64
N LYS A 398 -8.45 -5.14 3.77
CA LYS A 398 -9.52 -6.10 4.12
C LYS A 398 -9.67 -7.17 3.03
N ASP A 399 -9.59 -6.79 1.77
CA ASP A 399 -9.66 -7.71 0.63
C ASP A 399 -8.44 -8.64 0.56
N ALA A 400 -7.24 -8.12 0.90
CA ALA A 400 -6.03 -8.92 1.04
C ALA A 400 -6.17 -9.95 2.19
N ALA A 401 -6.72 -9.55 3.33
CA ALA A 401 -7.01 -10.45 4.45
C ALA A 401 -8.01 -11.54 4.05
N ALA A 402 -9.10 -11.18 3.37
CA ALA A 402 -10.12 -12.12 2.89
C ALA A 402 -9.58 -13.11 1.85
N THR A 403 -8.60 -12.71 1.04
CA THR A 403 -7.90 -13.60 0.10
C THR A 403 -7.13 -14.71 0.83
N GLY A 404 -6.71 -14.48 2.07
CA GLY A 404 -6.07 -15.48 2.92
C GLY A 404 -7.02 -16.55 3.49
N GLY A 405 -8.33 -16.34 3.37
CA GLY A 405 -9.37 -17.24 3.84
C GLY A 405 -10.27 -16.62 4.89
N ILE A 406 -11.33 -17.34 5.25
CA ILE A 406 -12.27 -16.97 6.31
C ILE A 406 -12.07 -17.92 7.48
N CYS A 407 -12.05 -17.38 8.70
CA CYS A 407 -11.98 -18.18 9.91
C CYS A 407 -13.26 -19.00 10.09
N VAL A 408 -13.11 -20.32 10.23
CA VAL A 408 -14.20 -21.30 10.34
C VAL A 408 -13.92 -22.27 11.51
N GLN A 409 -14.90 -23.10 11.85
CA GLN A 409 -14.74 -24.15 12.86
C GLN A 409 -13.63 -25.15 12.49
N PRO A 410 -12.84 -25.64 13.47
CA PRO A 410 -12.96 -25.38 14.90
C PRO A 410 -12.20 -24.13 15.40
N GLN A 411 -11.53 -23.39 14.51
CA GLN A 411 -10.74 -22.21 14.90
C GLN A 411 -11.61 -21.05 15.38
N CYS A 412 -12.71 -20.78 14.66
CA CYS A 412 -13.76 -19.86 15.08
C CYS A 412 -15.03 -20.64 15.47
N ASP A 413 -15.86 -20.06 16.32
CA ASP A 413 -17.16 -20.65 16.69
C ASP A 413 -18.18 -20.57 15.54
N ALA A 414 -19.39 -21.08 15.77
CA ALA A 414 -20.48 -21.06 14.77
C ALA A 414 -20.97 -19.65 14.40
N LEU A 415 -20.65 -18.64 15.22
CA LEU A 415 -20.94 -17.23 14.98
C LEU A 415 -19.75 -16.51 14.31
N GLY A 416 -18.65 -17.22 14.04
CA GLY A 416 -17.44 -16.69 13.43
C GLY A 416 -16.54 -15.92 14.40
N ASN A 417 -16.73 -16.06 15.72
CA ASN A 417 -15.88 -15.44 16.72
C ASN A 417 -14.61 -16.28 16.97
N LEU A 418 -13.50 -15.61 17.21
CA LEU A 418 -12.26 -16.23 17.69
C LEU A 418 -12.01 -15.85 19.15
N PHE A 419 -11.85 -16.86 20.01
CA PHE A 419 -11.52 -16.68 21.43
C PHE A 419 -10.19 -17.36 21.75
N LEU A 420 -9.23 -16.59 22.25
CA LEU A 420 -7.99 -17.09 22.81
C LEU A 420 -7.92 -16.68 24.29
N SER A 421 -7.85 -17.64 25.20
CA SER A 421 -7.76 -17.36 26.62
C SER A 421 -6.90 -18.38 27.36
N ASN A 422 -6.56 -18.08 28.61
CA ASN A 422 -5.92 -19.01 29.55
C ASN A 422 -4.61 -19.61 29.00
N GLY A 423 -3.74 -18.75 28.44
CA GLY A 423 -2.46 -19.16 27.86
C GLY A 423 -2.53 -19.78 26.46
N ALA A 424 -3.72 -19.83 25.84
CA ALA A 424 -3.85 -20.30 24.47
C ALA A 424 -2.99 -19.46 23.50
N SER A 425 -2.47 -20.11 22.46
CA SER A 425 -1.69 -19.43 21.43
C SER A 425 -2.19 -19.76 20.02
N ALA A 426 -2.10 -18.79 19.11
CA ALA A 426 -2.44 -18.97 17.70
C ALA A 426 -1.54 -18.15 16.79
N ASN A 427 -1.32 -18.67 15.57
CA ASN A 427 -0.69 -17.96 14.46
C ASN A 427 -1.78 -17.63 13.43
N LEU A 428 -1.97 -16.35 13.10
CA LEU A 428 -3.10 -15.90 12.29
C LEU A 428 -2.69 -14.86 11.26
N GLY A 429 -3.27 -14.97 10.06
CA GLY A 429 -3.10 -14.00 8.99
C GLY A 429 -2.31 -14.55 7.79
N PRO A 430 -2.61 -14.12 6.55
CA PRO A 430 -3.75 -13.28 6.19
C PRO A 430 -5.08 -14.01 6.38
N ILE A 431 -6.10 -13.38 7.00
CA ILE A 431 -7.41 -14.02 7.26
C ILE A 431 -8.51 -13.00 7.58
N LYS A 432 -9.76 -13.33 7.23
CA LYS A 432 -10.98 -12.65 7.70
C LYS A 432 -11.66 -13.42 8.85
N ILE A 433 -12.02 -12.71 9.92
CA ILE A 433 -12.86 -13.18 11.04
C ILE A 433 -14.23 -12.50 10.90
N ASN A 434 -15.29 -13.28 10.70
CA ASN A 434 -16.65 -12.73 10.51
C ASN A 434 -17.29 -12.22 11.81
N GLY A 435 -16.92 -12.78 12.95
CA GLY A 435 -17.37 -12.35 14.26
C GLY A 435 -16.35 -11.47 14.98
N ASN A 436 -16.31 -11.59 16.30
CA ASN A 436 -15.42 -10.85 17.18
C ASN A 436 -14.08 -11.58 17.38
N LEU A 437 -13.02 -10.82 17.68
CA LEU A 437 -11.74 -11.35 18.14
C LEU A 437 -11.57 -11.02 19.63
N THR A 438 -11.43 -12.04 20.46
CA THR A 438 -11.19 -11.86 21.90
C THR A 438 -9.92 -12.56 22.35
N LEU A 439 -9.01 -11.80 22.98
CA LEU A 439 -7.80 -12.32 23.63
C LEU A 439 -7.85 -11.99 25.12
N SER A 440 -7.64 -12.97 25.99
CA SER A 440 -7.60 -12.73 27.42
C SER A 440 -6.64 -13.66 28.16
N ASN A 441 -6.36 -13.36 29.43
CA ASN A 441 -5.73 -14.26 30.41
C ASN A 441 -4.46 -14.94 29.87
N ASN A 442 -3.42 -14.17 29.57
CA ASN A 442 -2.12 -14.64 29.06
C ASN A 442 -2.13 -15.27 27.66
N ALA A 443 -3.21 -15.09 26.88
CA ALA A 443 -3.25 -15.56 25.51
C ALA A 443 -2.19 -14.88 24.62
N THR A 444 -1.65 -15.64 23.66
CA THR A 444 -0.63 -15.15 22.71
C THR A 444 -1.13 -15.24 21.27
N LEU A 445 -1.13 -14.11 20.56
CA LEU A 445 -1.42 -14.05 19.13
C LEU A 445 -0.16 -13.68 18.34
N THR A 446 0.28 -14.57 17.45
CA THR A 446 1.35 -14.26 16.49
C THR A 446 0.71 -13.93 15.14
N VAL A 447 0.86 -12.69 14.70
CA VAL A 447 0.32 -12.19 13.43
C VAL A 447 1.28 -12.58 12.29
N THR A 448 0.78 -13.33 11.32
CA THR A 448 1.53 -13.83 10.16
C THR A 448 1.12 -13.18 8.83
N GLY A 449 0.10 -12.31 8.85
CA GLY A 449 -0.41 -11.52 7.72
C GLY A 449 -1.53 -10.58 8.17
N VAL A 450 -2.16 -9.83 7.26
CA VAL A 450 -3.28 -8.93 7.62
C VAL A 450 -4.45 -9.70 8.20
N ILE A 451 -4.93 -9.28 9.37
CA ILE A 451 -6.14 -9.83 9.99
C ILE A 451 -7.26 -8.81 9.84
N TRP A 452 -8.38 -9.21 9.24
CA TRP A 452 -9.61 -8.42 9.22
C TRP A 452 -10.66 -9.03 10.15
N VAL A 453 -11.17 -8.25 11.10
CA VAL A 453 -12.24 -8.62 12.02
C VAL A 453 -13.50 -7.80 11.69
N ALA A 454 -14.57 -8.45 11.23
CA ALA A 454 -15.81 -7.73 10.92
C ALA A 454 -16.56 -7.29 12.20
N GLY A 455 -16.40 -8.01 13.30
CA GLY A 455 -16.88 -7.63 14.63
C GLY A 455 -15.86 -6.83 15.44
N ASN A 456 -16.05 -6.77 16.76
CA ASN A 456 -15.19 -6.05 17.69
C ASN A 456 -13.92 -6.83 18.03
N ILE A 457 -12.87 -6.10 18.44
CA ILE A 457 -11.63 -6.63 19.00
C ILE A 457 -11.59 -6.31 20.48
N ASN A 458 -11.51 -7.33 21.33
CA ASN A 458 -11.34 -7.16 22.78
C ASN A 458 -10.08 -7.90 23.24
N VAL A 459 -9.09 -7.16 23.73
CA VAL A 459 -7.86 -7.75 24.28
C VAL A 459 -7.65 -7.30 25.71
N SER A 460 -7.41 -8.26 26.61
CA SER A 460 -7.29 -8.00 28.05
C SER A 460 -6.36 -8.96 28.78
N ASN A 461 -6.05 -8.63 30.03
CA ASN A 461 -5.46 -9.51 31.04
C ASN A 461 -4.16 -10.21 30.61
N ASN A 462 -3.07 -9.44 30.56
CA ASN A 462 -1.71 -9.90 30.27
C ASN A 462 -1.58 -10.62 28.91
N CYS A 463 -2.39 -10.24 27.92
CA CYS A 463 -2.29 -10.81 26.58
C CYS A 463 -1.01 -10.35 25.87
N ASN A 464 -0.52 -11.16 24.93
CA ASN A 464 0.64 -10.85 24.10
C ASN A 464 0.28 -10.93 22.63
N VAL A 465 0.38 -9.81 21.91
CA VAL A 465 0.19 -9.75 20.46
C VAL A 465 1.53 -9.38 19.82
N ARG A 466 2.02 -10.22 18.92
CA ARG A 466 3.32 -10.02 18.28
C ARG A 466 3.29 -10.30 16.78
N LEU A 467 4.19 -9.69 16.03
CA LEU A 467 4.40 -10.09 14.63
C LEU A 467 5.27 -11.34 14.56
N SER A 468 5.04 -12.14 13.53
CA SER A 468 5.96 -13.22 13.16
C SER A 468 7.35 -12.64 12.82
N PRO A 469 8.46 -13.31 13.20
CA PRO A 469 9.81 -12.91 12.81
C PRO A 469 10.00 -12.77 11.28
N SER A 470 9.17 -13.45 10.48
CA SER A 470 9.18 -13.37 9.01
C SER A 470 8.92 -11.96 8.46
N TYR A 471 8.38 -11.04 9.27
CA TYR A 471 8.21 -9.64 8.90
C TYR A 471 9.54 -8.90 8.72
N GLY A 472 10.63 -9.32 9.39
CA GLY A 472 11.87 -8.55 9.40
C GLY A 472 11.60 -7.11 9.85
N SER A 473 12.12 -6.10 9.15
CA SER A 473 11.87 -4.69 9.46
C SER A 473 10.47 -4.18 9.08
N LEU A 474 9.58 -5.02 8.50
CA LEU A 474 8.24 -4.59 8.09
C LEU A 474 7.27 -4.58 9.26
N SER A 475 6.25 -3.73 9.15
CA SER A 475 5.14 -3.64 10.10
C SER A 475 3.93 -4.45 9.64
N GLY A 476 3.11 -4.88 10.60
CA GLY A 476 1.87 -5.61 10.36
C GLY A 476 0.68 -4.88 10.92
N MET A 477 -0.52 -5.34 10.57
CA MET A 477 -1.75 -4.65 10.92
C MET A 477 -2.90 -5.62 11.21
N ILE A 478 -3.80 -5.17 12.08
CA ILE A 478 -5.08 -5.79 12.36
C ILE A 478 -6.14 -4.71 12.17
N VAL A 479 -7.11 -4.98 11.28
CA VAL A 479 -8.21 -4.06 10.96
C VAL A 479 -9.54 -4.60 11.48
N THR A 480 -10.38 -3.73 12.02
CA THR A 480 -11.75 -4.05 12.42
C THR A 480 -12.79 -3.10 11.81
N ASP A 481 -13.99 -3.60 11.51
CA ASP A 481 -15.17 -2.76 11.20
C ASP A 481 -15.94 -2.33 12.47
N GLY A 482 -15.61 -2.93 13.61
CA GLY A 482 -16.17 -2.67 14.93
C GLY A 482 -15.28 -1.78 15.80
N THR A 483 -15.43 -1.92 17.11
CA THR A 483 -14.62 -1.22 18.10
C THR A 483 -13.44 -2.06 18.57
N VAL A 484 -12.40 -1.40 19.07
CA VAL A 484 -11.24 -2.02 19.71
C VAL A 484 -11.24 -1.64 21.19
N ARG A 485 -11.09 -2.64 22.07
CA ARG A 485 -10.77 -2.40 23.48
C ARG A 485 -9.48 -3.11 23.85
N VAL A 486 -8.54 -2.35 24.40
CA VAL A 486 -7.26 -2.84 24.92
C VAL A 486 -7.19 -2.53 26.41
N SER A 487 -6.99 -3.54 27.25
CA SER A 487 -7.00 -3.35 28.70
C SER A 487 -6.03 -4.27 29.44
N ASN A 488 -5.73 -3.95 30.69
CA ASN A 488 -5.10 -4.82 31.69
C ASN A 488 -3.79 -5.47 31.21
N ASN A 489 -2.75 -4.66 31.05
CA ASN A 489 -1.36 -5.09 30.78
C ASN A 489 -1.17 -5.93 29.50
N CYS A 490 -2.00 -5.74 28.47
CA CYS A 490 -1.71 -6.31 27.16
C CYS A 490 -0.48 -5.66 26.53
N VAL A 491 0.37 -6.49 25.92
CA VAL A 491 1.62 -6.08 25.29
C VAL A 491 1.57 -6.34 23.79
N PHE A 492 1.94 -5.33 23.01
CA PHE A 492 2.09 -5.42 21.56
C PHE A 492 3.56 -5.29 21.17
N SER A 493 4.02 -6.14 20.24
CA SER A 493 5.42 -6.15 19.80
C SER A 493 5.58 -6.42 18.30
N GLY A 494 6.63 -5.84 17.71
CA GLY A 494 7.00 -6.10 16.33
C GLY A 494 7.58 -7.50 16.10
N SER A 495 8.27 -7.68 14.98
CA SER A 495 8.89 -8.96 14.59
C SER A 495 10.11 -9.37 15.42
N GLY A 496 10.60 -8.47 16.29
CA GLY A 496 11.91 -8.55 16.93
C GLY A 496 13.02 -7.80 16.18
N THR A 497 12.73 -7.23 15.00
CA THR A 497 13.64 -6.33 14.27
C THR A 497 13.24 -4.87 14.49
N THR A 498 14.21 -3.97 14.68
CA THR A 498 13.97 -2.53 14.77
C THR A 498 13.22 -2.01 13.54
N GLY A 499 12.25 -1.12 13.76
CA GLY A 499 11.39 -0.57 12.70
C GLY A 499 10.11 -1.38 12.42
N SER A 500 9.93 -2.52 13.07
CA SER A 500 8.74 -3.36 12.93
C SER A 500 7.71 -3.06 14.03
N TYR A 501 6.49 -2.71 13.63
CA TYR A 501 5.40 -2.31 14.51
C TYR A 501 4.08 -2.99 14.15
N ILE A 502 3.18 -3.09 15.13
CA ILE A 502 1.78 -3.46 14.90
C ILE A 502 0.95 -2.18 14.80
N MET A 503 0.04 -2.13 13.83
CA MET A 503 -1.05 -1.17 13.79
C MET A 503 -2.38 -1.85 14.14
N LEU A 504 -3.11 -1.28 15.09
CA LEU A 504 -4.51 -1.59 15.36
C LEU A 504 -5.38 -0.50 14.72
N LEU A 505 -6.18 -0.89 13.74
CA LEU A 505 -6.99 0.02 12.95
C LEU A 505 -8.48 -0.29 13.14
N SER A 506 -9.26 0.73 13.52
CA SER A 506 -10.73 0.68 13.39
C SER A 506 -11.17 1.47 12.17
N ALA A 507 -11.92 0.80 11.28
CA ALA A 507 -12.55 1.39 10.11
C ALA A 507 -13.98 1.87 10.40
N LYS A 508 -14.44 1.80 11.66
CA LYS A 508 -15.78 2.20 12.06
C LYS A 508 -15.99 3.70 11.83
N ASN A 509 -17.08 4.06 11.17
CA ASN A 509 -17.47 5.44 10.95
C ASN A 509 -18.40 5.90 12.10
N ALA A 510 -17.82 6.52 13.11
CA ALA A 510 -18.52 7.06 14.28
C ALA A 510 -17.74 8.26 14.86
N PRO A 511 -17.71 9.43 14.18
CA PRO A 511 -16.83 10.55 14.53
C PRO A 511 -17.07 11.16 15.91
N THR A 512 -18.22 10.88 16.52
CA THR A 512 -18.62 11.37 17.85
C THR A 512 -18.52 10.31 18.95
N SER A 513 -17.90 9.16 18.67
CA SER A 513 -17.82 8.06 19.63
C SER A 513 -16.43 7.43 19.64
N ASP A 514 -16.08 6.89 20.79
CA ASP A 514 -14.84 6.13 20.96
C ASP A 514 -14.97 4.79 20.23
N VAL A 515 -14.08 4.60 19.27
CA VAL A 515 -13.98 3.37 18.48
C VAL A 515 -12.77 2.55 18.88
N ILE A 516 -11.82 3.16 19.58
CA ILE A 516 -10.68 2.49 20.23
C ILE A 516 -10.58 3.03 21.66
N GLU A 517 -10.65 2.14 22.63
CA GLU A 517 -10.44 2.44 24.05
C GLU A 517 -9.20 1.69 24.54
N VAL A 518 -8.26 2.41 25.15
CA VAL A 518 -6.98 1.86 25.64
C VAL A 518 -6.80 2.22 27.10
N ASN A 519 -6.85 1.21 27.96
CA ASN A 519 -6.97 1.40 29.41
C ASN A 519 -5.98 0.53 30.20
N ASN A 520 -5.71 0.89 31.45
CA ASN A 520 -5.04 0.06 32.47
C ASN A 520 -3.68 -0.52 32.03
N ASN A 521 -2.69 0.37 31.88
CA ASN A 521 -1.28 0.04 31.60
C ASN A 521 -1.07 -0.82 30.32
N ALA A 522 -1.97 -0.75 29.35
CA ALA A 522 -1.73 -1.34 28.03
C ALA A 522 -0.59 -0.62 27.31
N THR A 523 0.26 -1.36 26.57
CA THR A 523 1.47 -0.79 25.92
C THR A 523 1.64 -1.25 24.47
N GLY A 524 2.25 -0.40 23.64
CA GLY A 524 3.14 -0.85 22.55
C GLY A 524 2.58 -0.96 21.12
N VAL A 525 1.74 -0.04 20.64
CA VAL A 525 1.14 -0.16 19.30
C VAL A 525 0.89 1.21 18.65
N ILE A 526 0.67 1.20 17.33
CA ILE A 526 0.12 2.33 16.56
C ILE A 526 -1.39 2.17 16.53
N TYR A 527 -2.13 3.17 16.98
CA TYR A 527 -3.60 3.16 16.89
C TYR A 527 -4.08 4.07 15.77
N TYR A 528 -5.03 3.59 14.96
CA TYR A 528 -5.57 4.33 13.84
C TYR A 528 -7.10 4.28 13.79
N ALA A 529 -7.76 5.45 13.75
CA ALA A 529 -9.21 5.59 13.64
C ALA A 529 -9.61 6.82 12.81
N SER A 530 -9.62 6.71 11.47
CA SER A 530 -9.83 7.87 10.58
C SER A 530 -11.17 8.59 10.76
N ASN A 531 -12.21 7.91 11.25
CA ASN A 531 -13.57 8.45 11.40
C ASN A 531 -14.18 8.13 12.78
N GLY A 532 -13.36 8.08 13.83
CA GLY A 532 -13.82 7.87 15.19
C GLY A 532 -12.82 8.41 16.21
N ARG A 533 -13.22 8.40 17.49
CA ARG A 533 -12.37 8.87 18.58
C ARG A 533 -11.55 7.73 19.18
N ILE A 534 -10.38 8.06 19.72
CA ILE A 534 -9.55 7.14 20.49
C ILE A 534 -9.42 7.69 21.91
N GLU A 535 -9.75 6.87 22.88
CA GLU A 535 -9.66 7.20 24.30
C GLU A 535 -8.49 6.46 24.95
N PHE A 536 -7.64 7.20 25.66
CA PHE A 536 -6.55 6.66 26.48
C PHE A 536 -6.74 7.03 27.94
N GLU A 537 -6.85 6.03 28.82
CA GLU A 537 -7.00 6.27 30.26
C GLU A 537 -6.14 5.35 31.13
N ASN A 538 -6.02 5.71 32.41
CA ASN A 538 -5.47 4.87 33.47
C ASN A 538 -4.07 4.34 33.13
N ASN A 539 -3.15 5.28 32.87
CA ASN A 539 -1.75 5.04 32.51
C ASN A 539 -1.58 4.20 31.22
N ALA A 540 -2.54 4.24 30.31
CA ALA A 540 -2.39 3.67 28.98
C ALA A 540 -1.22 4.29 28.21
N ALA A 541 -0.59 3.49 27.35
CA ALA A 541 0.52 3.93 26.53
C ALA A 541 0.41 3.50 25.06
N ALA A 542 0.85 4.39 24.16
CA ALA A 542 0.97 4.13 22.74
C ALA A 542 2.30 4.63 22.20
N LYS A 543 2.72 4.06 21.05
CA LYS A 543 3.88 4.57 20.30
C LYS A 543 3.48 5.69 19.35
N GLU A 544 2.24 5.65 18.89
CA GLU A 544 1.67 6.63 17.98
C GLU A 544 0.14 6.51 17.96
N ALA A 545 -0.56 7.60 17.69
CA ALA A 545 -1.99 7.60 17.50
C ALA A 545 -2.43 8.57 16.40
N VAL A 546 -3.29 8.09 15.50
CA VAL A 546 -3.93 8.90 14.46
C VAL A 546 -5.43 8.67 14.49
N ALA A 547 -6.21 9.73 14.68
CA ALA A 547 -7.67 9.60 14.78
C ALA A 547 -8.43 10.84 14.38
N TYR A 548 -9.74 10.71 14.14
CA TYR A 548 -10.61 11.88 13.96
C TYR A 548 -10.60 12.79 15.20
N GLY A 549 -10.65 12.21 16.39
CA GLY A 549 -10.47 12.89 17.67
C GLY A 549 -9.75 11.99 18.68
N ILE A 550 -9.08 12.56 19.68
CA ILE A 550 -8.37 11.80 20.72
C ILE A 550 -8.67 12.41 22.08
N ASP A 551 -8.94 11.55 23.05
CA ASP A 551 -9.15 11.89 24.45
C ASP A 551 -8.09 11.18 25.30
N MET A 552 -7.38 11.93 26.15
CA MET A 552 -6.31 11.41 27.00
C MET A 552 -6.48 11.84 28.45
N GLU A 553 -6.70 10.87 29.34
CA GLU A 553 -6.95 11.13 30.76
C GLU A 553 -6.10 10.25 31.69
N ASN A 554 -6.16 10.56 32.99
CA ASN A 554 -5.69 9.71 34.08
C ASN A 554 -4.26 9.15 33.87
N GLY A 555 -3.30 10.04 33.59
CA GLY A 555 -1.89 9.69 33.42
C GLY A 555 -1.53 8.97 32.11
N ALA A 556 -2.44 8.92 31.13
CA ALA A 556 -2.13 8.36 29.80
C ALA A 556 -0.89 9.02 29.17
N THR A 557 -0.02 8.22 28.55
CA THR A 557 1.25 8.67 27.97
C THR A 557 1.46 8.13 26.55
N ILE A 558 1.56 9.00 25.55
CA ILE A 558 1.96 8.62 24.19
C ILE A 558 3.43 8.98 24.00
N THR A 559 4.26 8.03 23.55
CA THR A 559 5.70 8.26 23.34
C THR A 559 6.10 7.92 21.91
N TYR A 560 6.39 8.97 21.13
CA TYR A 560 6.79 8.81 19.73
C TYR A 560 8.20 8.23 19.63
N GLU A 561 8.35 7.16 18.86
CA GLU A 561 9.65 6.56 18.57
C GLU A 561 10.20 7.07 17.22
N THR A 562 11.48 7.46 17.22
CA THR A 562 12.20 7.82 15.99
C THR A 562 12.24 6.64 15.03
N GLY A 563 11.66 6.79 13.83
CA GLY A 563 11.58 5.74 12.81
C GLY A 563 10.17 5.49 12.26
N LEU A 564 9.14 5.97 12.96
CA LEU A 564 7.74 5.86 12.53
C LEU A 564 7.37 6.74 11.31
N ALA A 565 8.22 7.72 10.97
CA ALA A 565 8.05 8.54 9.77
C ALA A 565 8.12 7.74 8.44
N ASN A 566 8.76 6.56 8.45
CA ASN A 566 8.96 5.74 7.25
C ASN A 566 8.55 4.28 7.52
N ILE A 567 7.27 4.05 7.85
CA ILE A 567 6.77 2.70 8.12
C ILE A 567 6.39 2.01 6.81
N ASN A 568 6.99 0.85 6.63
CA ASN A 568 6.69 -0.05 5.53
C ASN A 568 5.82 -1.21 6.04
N PHE A 569 4.57 -1.28 5.58
CA PHE A 569 3.67 -2.39 5.89
C PHE A 569 3.96 -3.59 4.99
N SER A 570 3.76 -4.81 5.52
CA SER A 570 4.01 -6.06 4.79
C SER A 570 3.06 -6.34 3.62
N SER A 571 2.01 -5.52 3.45
CA SER A 571 0.86 -5.80 2.60
C SER A 571 0.04 -4.54 2.33
N GLY A 572 -0.54 -4.44 1.13
CA GLY A 572 -1.40 -3.32 0.68
C GLY A 572 -0.97 -2.75 -0.67
N PRO A 573 -1.78 -1.91 -1.34
CA PRO A 573 -1.35 -1.22 -2.57
C PRO A 573 -0.22 -0.20 -2.33
N SER A 574 -0.04 0.25 -1.07
CA SER A 574 1.08 1.06 -0.57
C SER A 574 2.15 0.24 0.18
N GLY A 575 1.97 -1.08 0.26
CA GLY A 575 2.91 -2.02 0.87
C GLY A 575 2.97 -3.26 -0.01
N GLY A 576 3.56 -3.07 -1.19
CA GLY A 576 3.57 -4.06 -2.27
C GLY A 576 4.97 -4.22 -2.84
N TRP A 577 5.33 -5.47 -3.10
CA TRP A 577 6.55 -5.81 -3.81
C TRP A 577 6.37 -5.57 -5.31
N ASP A 578 6.90 -4.46 -5.82
CA ASP A 578 7.00 -4.19 -7.25
C ASP A 578 8.17 -4.95 -7.85
N ILE A 579 7.97 -5.57 -9.01
CA ILE A 579 9.08 -6.23 -9.73
C ILE A 579 9.96 -5.11 -10.30
N ASN A 580 11.10 -4.89 -9.66
CA ASN A 580 12.09 -3.93 -10.10
C ASN A 580 12.89 -4.45 -11.29
N SER A 581 13.19 -5.75 -11.31
CA SER A 581 13.84 -6.39 -12.43
C SER A 581 13.48 -7.87 -12.50
N TRP A 582 13.44 -8.41 -13.72
CA TRP A 582 13.38 -9.84 -14.01
C TRP A 582 14.46 -10.13 -15.05
N GLN A 583 15.26 -11.16 -14.82
CA GLN A 583 16.29 -11.59 -15.77
C GLN A 583 16.59 -13.09 -15.65
N GLU A 584 16.98 -13.68 -16.77
CA GLU A 584 17.66 -14.97 -16.77
C GLU A 584 19.12 -14.80 -16.35
N THR A 585 19.58 -15.67 -15.45
CA THR A 585 20.93 -15.62 -14.86
C THR A 585 21.67 -16.94 -15.03
N LEU A 586 22.98 -16.91 -14.80
CA LEU A 586 23.76 -18.16 -14.73
C LEU A 586 23.36 -18.95 -13.48
N PRO A 587 23.26 -20.30 -13.57
CA PRO A 587 23.14 -21.18 -12.42
C PRO A 587 24.30 -20.99 -11.44
N GLN A 588 24.05 -21.14 -10.14
CA GLN A 588 25.03 -20.90 -9.07
C GLN A 588 25.68 -22.18 -8.54
#